data_AF-A0A1G6SJZ7-F1
#
_entry.id   AF-A0A1G6SJZ7-F1
#
_cell.length_a   1.000
_cell.length_b   1.000
_cell.length_c   1.000
_cell.angle_alpha   90.00
_cell.angle_beta   90.00
_cell.angle_gamma   90.00
#
_symmetry.space_group_name_H-M   'P 1'
#
loop_
_entity.id
_entity.type
_entity.pdbx_description
1 polymer ?
#
loop_
_entity_poly.entity_id
_entity_poly.type
_entity_poly.pdbx_seq_one_letter_code
_entity_poly.pdbx_strand_id
1 'polypeptide(L)'
;MGADGTPTMRVDALVEDAIAEAAQRHRVNLLSEEAGFVDNGSATTLIVDPLDGSANAASGVPLSCFAGVLARDAIAGEAVTVWLDTGRSWWARAGHPTPYRTTGRTTVDGATVNLLRPKPSARDAWLRVAERAGRLRVFGTTCLEAVLVAEGSIDAFADPGSDTLRIVDLAAALVTVPAAGGAVIDARGRPLEFDPDLTRRWSGIAAATPRLADDLAATILG
;
A
#
# COMPACT_ATOMS: atom_id res chain seq x y z
N MET A 1 0.74 16.96 -14.53
CA MET A 1 -0.55 16.26 -14.45
C MET A 1 -0.17 14.82 -14.61
N GLY A 2 -0.27 14.05 -13.53
CA GLY A 2 0.13 12.66 -13.54
C GLY A 2 -0.81 11.83 -14.41
N ALA A 3 -0.46 10.56 -14.63
CA ALA A 3 -1.32 9.62 -15.33
C ALA A 3 -2.72 9.48 -14.67
N ASP A 4 -2.87 9.91 -13.41
CA ASP A 4 -4.11 9.90 -12.64
C ASP A 4 -4.92 11.23 -12.67
N GLY A 5 -4.40 12.27 -13.32
CA GLY A 5 -5.04 13.58 -13.41
C GLY A 5 -4.87 14.49 -12.19
N THR A 6 -3.98 14.19 -11.25
CA THR A 6 -3.62 15.09 -10.16
C THR A 6 -2.47 16.03 -10.54
N PRO A 7 -2.33 17.20 -9.89
CA PRO A 7 -1.17 18.06 -10.08
C PRO A 7 0.11 17.39 -9.57
N THR A 8 0.90 16.81 -10.48
CA THR A 8 2.25 16.29 -10.21
C THR A 8 3.07 17.33 -9.44
N MET A 9 3.57 16.98 -8.26
CA MET A 9 4.45 17.88 -7.52
C MET A 9 5.84 17.83 -8.15
N ARG A 10 6.61 18.92 -8.01
CA ARG A 10 7.97 18.98 -8.56
C ARG A 10 8.90 17.91 -7.98
N VAL A 11 8.61 17.45 -6.76
CA VAL A 11 9.33 16.35 -6.12
C VAL A 11 9.00 15.01 -6.80
N ASP A 12 7.74 14.76 -7.15
CA ASP A 12 7.32 13.53 -7.83
C ASP A 12 8.05 13.36 -9.16
N ALA A 13 8.10 14.43 -9.97
CA ALA A 13 8.79 14.40 -11.26
C ALA A 13 10.29 14.08 -11.14
N LEU A 14 10.98 14.65 -10.13
CA LEU A 14 12.42 14.40 -9.94
C LEU A 14 12.71 12.96 -9.51
N VAL A 15 11.87 12.40 -8.65
CA VAL A 15 12.04 11.01 -8.18
C VAL A 15 11.66 10.04 -9.30
N GLU A 16 10.57 10.33 -10.02
CA GLU A 16 10.10 9.55 -11.17
C GLU A 16 11.16 9.45 -12.27
N ASP A 17 11.77 10.57 -12.68
CA ASP A 17 12.81 10.56 -13.71
C ASP A 17 13.99 9.64 -13.33
N ALA A 18 14.42 9.66 -12.08
CA ALA A 18 15.49 8.81 -11.58
C ALA A 18 15.09 7.32 -11.58
N ILE A 19 13.85 7.01 -11.23
CA ILE A 19 13.31 5.64 -11.26
C ILE A 19 13.19 5.16 -12.71
N ALA A 20 12.67 5.98 -13.61
CA ALA A 20 12.54 5.66 -15.03
C ALA A 20 13.90 5.41 -15.68
N GLU A 21 14.90 6.25 -15.39
CA GLU A 21 16.28 6.04 -15.88
C GLU A 21 16.85 4.70 -15.36
N ALA A 22 16.65 4.39 -14.08
CA ALA A 22 17.08 3.12 -13.51
C ALA A 22 16.36 1.92 -14.15
N ALA A 23 15.04 2.01 -14.33
CA ALA A 23 14.24 0.96 -14.96
C ALA A 23 14.71 0.69 -16.40
N GLN A 24 14.95 1.75 -17.18
CA GLN A 24 15.47 1.66 -18.53
C GLN A 24 16.88 1.05 -18.57
N ARG A 25 17.79 1.52 -17.70
CA ARG A 25 19.15 1.01 -17.58
C ARG A 25 19.19 -0.49 -17.29
N HIS A 26 18.29 -0.98 -16.45
CA HIS A 26 18.17 -2.38 -16.08
C HIS A 26 17.24 -3.20 -16.98
N ARG A 27 16.60 -2.58 -17.98
CA ARG A 27 15.63 -3.21 -18.90
C ARG A 27 14.51 -3.93 -18.14
N VAL A 28 13.95 -3.28 -17.13
CA VAL A 28 12.73 -3.71 -16.44
C VAL A 28 11.57 -2.81 -16.87
N ASN A 29 10.37 -3.35 -17.00
CA ASN A 29 9.19 -2.52 -17.23
C ASN A 29 8.96 -1.64 -15.98
N LEU A 30 8.26 -0.52 -16.14
CA LEU A 30 7.89 0.36 -15.04
C LEU A 30 6.37 0.49 -14.99
N LEU A 31 5.79 0.37 -13.80
CA LEU A 31 4.43 0.80 -13.50
C LEU A 31 4.50 1.79 -12.34
N SER A 32 4.27 3.07 -12.62
CA SER A 32 4.26 4.12 -11.60
C SER A 32 2.97 4.91 -11.62
N GLU A 33 2.66 5.58 -10.51
CA GLU A 33 1.52 6.49 -10.42
C GLU A 33 1.55 7.59 -11.48
N GLU A 34 2.72 8.18 -11.71
CA GLU A 34 2.86 9.38 -12.54
C GLU A 34 3.08 9.05 -14.02
N ALA A 35 3.97 8.10 -14.33
CA ALA A 35 4.32 7.75 -15.72
C ALA A 35 3.41 6.68 -16.34
N GLY A 36 2.56 6.02 -15.55
CA GLY A 36 1.77 4.92 -16.04
C GLY A 36 2.61 3.67 -16.26
N PHE A 37 2.33 2.94 -17.34
CA PHE A 37 3.07 1.75 -17.72
C PHE A 37 4.07 2.03 -18.84
N VAL A 38 5.35 1.74 -18.58
CA VAL A 38 6.43 1.80 -19.56
C VAL A 38 6.92 0.38 -19.85
N ASP A 39 6.68 -0.07 -21.09
CA ASP A 39 7.12 -1.38 -21.57
C ASP A 39 8.56 -1.31 -22.08
N ASN A 40 9.46 -2.05 -21.42
CA ASN A 40 10.86 -2.22 -21.83
C ASN A 40 11.13 -3.63 -22.41
N GLY A 41 10.09 -4.40 -22.73
CA GLY A 41 10.17 -5.74 -23.27
C GLY A 41 10.67 -6.78 -22.26
N SER A 42 10.41 -6.56 -20.98
CA SER A 42 10.89 -7.39 -19.88
C SER A 42 9.79 -8.30 -19.32
N ALA A 43 10.17 -9.46 -18.78
CA ALA A 43 9.26 -10.25 -17.93
C ALA A 43 9.15 -9.68 -16.51
N THR A 44 10.04 -8.75 -16.15
CA THR A 44 10.09 -8.11 -14.84
C THR A 44 9.57 -6.68 -14.93
N THR A 45 8.63 -6.35 -14.04
CA THR A 45 8.06 -5.02 -13.87
C THR A 45 8.41 -4.50 -12.50
N LEU A 46 9.01 -3.30 -12.45
CA LEU A 46 9.13 -2.50 -11.24
C LEU A 46 7.83 -1.70 -11.07
N ILE A 47 7.11 -1.96 -10.00
CA ILE A 47 5.86 -1.26 -9.66
C ILE A 47 6.15 -0.34 -8.49
N VAL A 48 5.89 0.96 -8.62
CA VAL A 48 6.32 1.97 -7.64
C VAL A 48 5.24 2.99 -7.33
N ASP A 49 5.29 3.47 -6.10
CA ASP A 49 4.81 4.78 -5.71
C ASP A 49 6.04 5.60 -5.27
N PRO A 50 6.48 6.59 -6.06
CA PRO A 50 7.66 7.39 -5.75
C PRO A 50 7.49 8.21 -4.45
N LEU A 51 6.25 8.64 -4.16
CA LEU A 51 5.92 9.51 -3.04
C LEU A 51 4.47 9.29 -2.59
N ASP A 52 4.25 8.21 -1.85
CA ASP A 52 2.99 8.02 -1.13
C ASP A 52 2.90 9.06 -0.01
N GLY A 53 1.72 9.65 0.16
CA GLY A 53 1.50 10.77 1.08
C GLY A 53 1.99 12.11 0.55
N SER A 54 1.89 12.38 -0.76
CA SER A 54 2.34 13.64 -1.38
C SER A 54 1.70 14.89 -0.73
N ALA A 55 0.45 14.82 -0.28
CA ALA A 55 -0.20 15.90 0.48
C ALA A 55 0.46 16.17 1.84
N ASN A 56 0.90 15.12 2.54
CA ASN A 56 1.68 15.24 3.77
C ASN A 56 3.04 15.86 3.48
N ALA A 57 3.74 15.36 2.45
CA ALA A 57 5.03 15.88 2.01
C ALA A 57 4.96 17.38 1.67
N ALA A 58 3.95 17.81 0.90
CA ALA A 58 3.73 19.20 0.55
C ALA A 58 3.46 20.11 1.76
N SER A 59 2.85 19.55 2.80
CA SER A 59 2.51 20.27 4.03
C SER A 59 3.60 20.21 5.10
N GLY A 60 4.74 19.53 4.82
CA GLY A 60 5.80 19.30 5.81
C GLY A 60 5.42 18.35 6.94
N VAL A 61 4.39 17.52 6.75
CA VAL A 61 4.01 16.47 7.70
C VAL A 61 4.91 15.26 7.44
N PRO A 62 5.60 14.70 8.46
CA PRO A 62 6.62 13.66 8.28
C PRO A 62 6.01 12.27 8.08
N LEU A 63 4.98 12.16 7.24
CA LEU A 63 4.26 10.93 6.92
C LEU A 63 4.20 10.80 5.40
N SER A 64 5.33 10.44 4.81
CA SER A 64 5.45 10.11 3.39
C SER A 64 6.51 9.03 3.20
N CYS A 65 6.34 8.22 2.15
CA CYS A 65 7.28 7.14 1.86
C CYS A 65 7.44 6.87 0.37
N PHE A 66 8.60 6.34 0.01
CA PHE A 66 8.79 5.63 -1.25
C PHE A 66 8.35 4.17 -1.07
N ALA A 67 7.69 3.58 -2.06
CA ALA A 67 7.40 2.15 -2.10
C ALA A 67 7.66 1.57 -3.50
N GLY A 68 8.26 0.38 -3.55
CA GLY A 68 8.54 -0.31 -4.79
C GLY A 68 8.52 -1.83 -4.63
N VAL A 69 8.10 -2.53 -5.67
CA VAL A 69 8.15 -3.98 -5.75
C VAL A 69 8.58 -4.44 -7.14
N LEU A 70 9.41 -5.48 -7.18
CA LEU A 70 9.72 -6.21 -8.41
C LEU A 70 8.74 -7.38 -8.56
N ALA A 71 7.99 -7.36 -9.65
CA ALA A 71 7.12 -8.45 -10.07
C ALA A 71 7.67 -9.12 -11.32
N ARG A 72 7.69 -10.45 -11.36
CA ARG A 72 8.03 -11.24 -12.56
C ARG A 72 6.80 -12.01 -12.99
N ASP A 73 6.39 -11.88 -14.25
CA ASP A 73 5.18 -12.52 -14.79
C ASP A 73 3.93 -12.24 -13.91
N ALA A 74 3.78 -10.99 -13.45
CA ALA A 74 2.73 -10.55 -12.52
C ALA A 74 2.74 -11.29 -11.15
N ILE A 75 3.89 -11.78 -10.71
CA ILE A 75 4.08 -12.32 -9.35
C ILE A 75 5.09 -11.43 -8.61
N ALA A 76 4.65 -10.77 -7.55
CA ALA A 76 5.51 -9.94 -6.73
C ALA A 76 6.52 -10.79 -5.94
N GLY A 77 7.80 -10.42 -6.04
CA GLY A 77 8.90 -11.19 -5.45
C GLY A 77 9.65 -10.45 -4.35
N GLU A 78 9.95 -9.17 -4.54
CA GLU A 78 10.83 -8.42 -3.66
C GLU A 78 10.36 -6.97 -3.55
N ALA A 79 10.17 -6.49 -2.32
CA ALA A 79 9.60 -5.19 -2.04
C ALA A 79 10.49 -4.38 -1.10
N VAL A 80 10.45 -3.07 -1.26
CA VAL A 80 11.05 -2.11 -0.35
C VAL A 80 10.10 -0.93 -0.12
N THR A 81 10.03 -0.47 1.12
CA THR A 81 9.36 0.78 1.50
C THR A 81 10.32 1.60 2.34
N VAL A 82 10.45 2.90 2.06
CA VAL A 82 11.36 3.81 2.75
C VAL A 82 10.57 5.00 3.28
N TRP A 83 10.54 5.18 4.59
CA TRP A 83 9.96 6.37 5.22
C TRP A 83 10.94 7.54 5.01
N LEU A 84 10.56 8.47 4.14
CA LEU A 84 11.48 9.48 3.59
C LEU A 84 12.04 10.41 4.67
N ASP A 85 11.21 10.80 5.65
CA ASP A 85 11.63 11.73 6.72
C ASP A 85 12.66 11.12 7.68
N THR A 86 12.59 9.80 7.91
CA THR A 86 13.43 9.12 8.91
C THR A 86 14.55 8.26 8.31
N GLY A 87 14.47 7.93 7.02
CA GLY A 87 15.34 6.96 6.35
C GLY A 87 15.11 5.51 6.77
N ARG A 88 14.14 5.22 7.65
CA ARG A 88 13.77 3.86 8.02
C ARG A 88 13.25 3.12 6.78
N SER A 89 13.70 1.89 6.60
CA SER A 89 13.30 1.07 5.46
C SER A 89 12.87 -0.33 5.88
N TRP A 90 11.92 -0.85 5.12
CA TRP A 90 11.40 -2.21 5.22
C TRP A 90 11.65 -2.91 3.91
N TRP A 91 12.44 -3.98 3.95
CA TRP A 91 12.68 -4.84 2.80
C TRP A 91 12.20 -6.25 3.10
N ALA A 92 11.57 -6.87 2.10
CA ALA A 92 11.10 -8.24 2.19
C ALA A 92 11.19 -8.93 0.83
N ARG A 93 11.37 -10.25 0.88
CA ARG A 93 11.33 -11.12 -0.29
C ARG A 93 10.34 -12.26 -0.04
N ALA A 94 9.47 -12.51 -1.01
CA ALA A 94 8.49 -13.58 -0.96
C ALA A 94 9.17 -14.92 -0.67
N GLY A 95 8.59 -15.69 0.26
CA GLY A 95 9.11 -16.99 0.69
C GLY A 95 10.40 -16.96 1.52
N HIS A 96 10.91 -15.78 1.89
CA HIS A 96 12.11 -15.65 2.71
C HIS A 96 11.79 -15.07 4.11
N PRO A 97 12.54 -15.45 5.15
CA PRO A 97 12.39 -14.86 6.48
C PRO A 97 12.63 -13.35 6.47
N THR A 98 11.87 -12.63 7.28
CA THR A 98 12.03 -11.19 7.52
C THR A 98 12.20 -10.94 9.03
N PRO A 99 12.92 -9.88 9.46
CA PRO A 99 12.99 -9.51 10.88
C PRO A 99 11.67 -8.97 11.45
N TYR A 100 10.72 -8.62 10.58
CA TYR A 100 9.43 -8.04 10.99
C TYR A 100 8.44 -9.13 11.40
N ARG A 101 7.52 -8.78 12.31
CA ARG A 101 6.47 -9.69 12.78
C ARG A 101 5.23 -8.88 13.12
N THR A 102 4.10 -9.29 12.55
CA THR A 102 2.81 -8.69 12.88
C THR A 102 2.40 -8.97 14.33
N THR A 103 1.41 -8.24 14.84
CA THR A 103 0.94 -8.39 16.23
C THR A 103 0.24 -9.72 16.52
N GLY A 104 -0.16 -10.48 15.50
CA GLY A 104 -0.97 -11.69 15.63
C GLY A 104 -2.43 -11.42 16.01
N ARG A 105 -2.90 -10.16 15.97
CA ARG A 105 -4.29 -9.79 16.27
C ARG A 105 -5.26 -10.46 15.29
N THR A 106 -6.39 -10.95 15.80
CA THR A 106 -7.37 -11.73 15.02
C THR A 106 -8.76 -11.11 14.94
N THR A 107 -9.04 -10.04 15.69
CA THR A 107 -10.37 -9.40 15.74
C THR A 107 -10.27 -7.88 15.75
N VAL A 108 -11.25 -7.20 15.17
CA VAL A 108 -11.37 -5.74 15.15
C VAL A 108 -11.59 -5.18 16.56
N ASP A 109 -12.36 -5.88 17.39
CA ASP A 109 -12.80 -5.41 18.70
C ASP A 109 -11.65 -5.14 19.66
N GLY A 110 -11.20 -3.89 19.78
CA GLY A 110 -10.04 -3.48 20.57
C GLY A 110 -8.70 -3.40 19.80
N ALA A 111 -8.70 -3.64 18.48
CA ALA A 111 -7.52 -3.50 17.63
C ALA A 111 -7.10 -2.03 17.43
N THR A 112 -5.83 -1.80 17.12
CA THR A 112 -5.30 -0.55 16.59
C THR A 112 -5.40 -0.57 15.07
N VAL A 113 -6.39 0.13 14.53
CA VAL A 113 -6.70 0.14 13.10
C VAL A 113 -6.42 1.53 12.53
N ASN A 114 -5.61 1.57 11.49
CA ASN A 114 -5.45 2.73 10.65
C ASN A 114 -6.48 2.68 9.51
N LEU A 115 -7.09 3.82 9.18
CA LEU A 115 -8.09 3.90 8.11
C LEU A 115 -7.72 4.99 7.11
N LEU A 116 -8.06 4.77 5.85
CA LEU A 116 -8.20 5.90 4.93
C LEU A 116 -9.25 6.88 5.44
N ARG A 117 -9.10 8.15 5.05
CA ARG A 117 -10.09 9.19 5.37
C ARG A 117 -11.48 8.77 4.86
N PRO A 118 -12.56 9.06 5.62
CA PRO A 118 -13.91 8.69 5.19
C PRO A 118 -14.29 9.43 3.89
N LYS A 119 -14.73 8.68 2.88
CA LYS A 119 -15.45 9.22 1.73
C LYS A 119 -16.97 9.20 2.00
N PRO A 120 -17.77 10.10 1.41
CA PRO A 120 -19.22 10.11 1.62
C PRO A 120 -19.89 8.76 1.35
N SER A 121 -19.43 8.03 0.32
CA SER A 121 -19.93 6.69 -0.04
C SER A 121 -19.60 5.59 0.95
N ALA A 122 -18.62 5.81 1.83
CA ALA A 122 -18.07 4.82 2.76
C ALA A 122 -18.22 5.23 4.22
N ARG A 123 -18.99 6.29 4.50
CA ARG A 123 -19.10 6.88 5.85
C ARG A 123 -19.59 5.88 6.89
N ASP A 124 -20.62 5.11 6.57
CA ASP A 124 -21.20 4.16 7.53
C ASP A 124 -20.27 2.97 7.78
N ALA A 125 -19.57 2.49 6.74
CA ALA A 125 -18.55 1.46 6.88
C ALA A 125 -17.37 1.94 7.74
N TRP A 126 -16.93 3.19 7.53
CA TRP A 126 -15.91 3.83 8.35
C TRP A 126 -16.33 3.86 9.83
N LEU A 127 -17.57 4.29 10.11
CA LEU A 127 -18.12 4.35 11.47
C LEU A 127 -18.21 2.97 12.13
N ARG A 128 -18.65 1.93 11.41
CA ARG A 128 -18.69 0.56 11.94
C ARG A 128 -17.33 0.07 12.42
N VAL A 129 -16.28 0.30 11.63
CA VAL A 129 -14.90 -0.06 12.06
C VAL A 129 -14.49 0.79 13.25
N ALA A 130 -14.80 2.09 13.21
CA ALA A 130 -14.43 3.02 14.26
C ALA A 130 -15.03 2.70 15.63
N GLU A 131 -16.27 2.21 15.66
CA GLU A 131 -16.98 1.83 16.89
C GLU A 131 -16.45 0.53 17.51
N ARG A 132 -15.87 -0.36 16.70
CA ARG A 132 -15.29 -1.64 17.16
C ARG A 132 -13.81 -1.53 17.52
N ALA A 133 -13.04 -0.76 16.76
CA ALA A 133 -11.60 -0.61 16.98
C ALA A 133 -11.29 0.03 18.34
N GLY A 134 -10.22 -0.43 18.99
CA GLY A 134 -9.77 0.15 20.26
C GLY A 134 -9.00 1.45 20.09
N ARG A 135 -8.29 1.59 18.97
CA ARG A 135 -7.57 2.81 18.59
C ARG A 135 -7.69 3.02 17.09
N LEU A 136 -7.88 4.29 16.70
CA LEU A 136 -7.95 4.70 15.30
C LEU A 136 -6.90 5.75 14.99
N ARG A 137 -6.35 5.66 13.78
CA ARG A 137 -5.48 6.69 13.19
C ARG A 137 -5.80 6.82 11.70
N VAL A 138 -5.44 7.97 11.14
CA VAL A 138 -5.52 8.25 9.71
C VAL A 138 -4.22 8.96 9.36
N PHE A 139 -3.24 8.26 8.78
CA PHE A 139 -1.98 8.91 8.40
C PHE A 139 -2.05 9.51 7.01
N GLY A 140 -2.84 8.91 6.11
CA GLY A 140 -2.93 9.35 4.73
C GLY A 140 -1.70 8.93 3.92
N THR A 141 -1.15 7.75 4.22
CA THR A 141 0.04 7.19 3.57
C THR A 141 -0.06 5.67 3.61
N THR A 142 -0.77 5.11 2.63
CA THR A 142 -1.14 3.69 2.54
C THR A 142 0.06 2.75 2.69
N CYS A 143 1.12 3.00 1.93
CA CYS A 143 2.34 2.18 1.91
C CYS A 143 3.04 2.20 3.27
N LEU A 144 3.11 3.36 3.93
CA LEU A 144 3.68 3.49 5.27
C LEU A 144 2.81 2.76 6.31
N GLU A 145 1.49 2.92 6.24
CA GLU A 145 0.55 2.25 7.14
C GLU A 145 0.62 0.73 6.99
N ALA A 146 0.79 0.21 5.78
CA ALA A 146 0.96 -1.22 5.53
C ALA A 146 2.26 -1.80 6.13
N VAL A 147 3.41 -1.11 6.03
CA VAL A 147 4.65 -1.61 6.65
C VAL A 147 4.64 -1.49 8.17
N LEU A 148 3.87 -0.55 8.74
CA LEU A 148 3.64 -0.51 10.18
C LEU A 148 2.80 -1.70 10.67
N VAL A 149 1.92 -2.27 9.84
CA VAL A 149 1.28 -3.57 10.12
C VAL A 149 2.34 -4.68 10.13
N ALA A 150 3.19 -4.75 9.10
CA ALA A 150 4.22 -5.78 8.98
C ALA A 150 5.20 -5.79 10.17
N GLU A 151 5.61 -4.60 10.66
CA GLU A 151 6.48 -4.46 11.83
C GLU A 151 5.76 -4.71 13.17
N GLY A 152 4.43 -4.83 13.17
CA GLY A 152 3.64 -5.02 14.39
C GLY A 152 3.44 -3.74 15.22
N SER A 153 3.62 -2.57 14.60
CA SER A 153 3.36 -1.26 15.22
C SER A 153 1.86 -0.93 15.30
N ILE A 154 1.07 -1.50 14.39
CA ILE A 154 -0.39 -1.44 14.36
C ILE A 154 -0.97 -2.80 13.96
N ASP A 155 -2.25 -3.03 14.23
CA ASP A 155 -2.89 -4.32 13.95
C ASP A 155 -3.40 -4.41 12.50
N ALA A 156 -3.86 -3.30 11.94
CA ALA A 156 -4.34 -3.25 10.57
C ALA A 156 -4.35 -1.85 9.97
N PHE A 157 -4.37 -1.80 8.65
CA PHE A 157 -4.75 -0.67 7.81
C PHE A 157 -5.90 -1.09 6.89
N ALA A 158 -6.87 -0.20 6.62
CA ALA A 158 -7.93 -0.48 5.65
C ALA A 158 -8.47 0.77 4.92
N ASP A 159 -8.79 0.59 3.64
CA ASP A 159 -9.81 1.39 2.95
C ASP A 159 -11.20 0.89 3.35
N PRO A 160 -12.07 1.72 3.97
CA PRO A 160 -13.38 1.32 4.45
C PRO A 160 -14.43 1.19 3.33
N GLY A 161 -14.10 0.48 2.25
CA GLY A 161 -15.05 0.15 1.18
C GLY A 161 -15.27 1.27 0.16
N SER A 162 -14.30 2.18 0.01
CA SER A 162 -14.45 3.37 -0.84
C SER A 162 -13.83 3.26 -2.24
N ASP A 163 -13.31 2.07 -2.61
CA ASP A 163 -12.57 1.78 -3.85
C ASP A 163 -11.58 2.91 -4.20
N THR A 164 -10.67 3.21 -3.27
CA THR A 164 -9.70 4.31 -3.42
C THR A 164 -8.34 3.84 -3.91
N LEU A 165 -7.90 2.68 -3.44
CA LEU A 165 -6.51 2.26 -3.61
C LEU A 165 -6.26 1.70 -5.01
N ARG A 166 -5.12 2.02 -5.57
CA ARG A 166 -4.54 1.43 -6.79
C ARG A 166 -3.59 0.30 -6.42
N ILE A 167 -3.11 -0.40 -7.44
CA ILE A 167 -2.14 -1.46 -7.21
C ILE A 167 -0.82 -0.91 -6.69
N VAL A 168 -0.35 0.25 -7.16
CA VAL A 168 0.89 0.90 -6.69
C VAL A 168 0.89 1.15 -5.17
N ASP A 169 -0.29 1.48 -4.61
CA ASP A 169 -0.47 1.72 -3.17
C ASP A 169 -0.42 0.42 -2.31
N LEU A 170 -0.57 -0.75 -2.95
CA LEU A 170 -0.69 -2.07 -2.30
C LEU A 170 0.44 -3.03 -2.67
N ALA A 171 1.17 -2.75 -3.76
CA ALA A 171 2.07 -3.69 -4.43
C ALA A 171 3.20 -4.17 -3.50
N ALA A 172 3.80 -3.25 -2.75
CA ALA A 172 4.84 -3.58 -1.77
C ALA A 172 4.26 -4.36 -0.57
N ALA A 173 3.05 -4.04 -0.14
CA ALA A 173 2.39 -4.71 0.98
C ALA A 173 2.11 -6.19 0.69
N LEU A 174 1.80 -6.54 -0.57
CA LEU A 174 1.61 -7.93 -1.03
C LEU A 174 2.83 -8.84 -0.79
N VAL A 175 4.02 -8.26 -0.59
CA VAL A 175 5.23 -9.02 -0.23
C VAL A 175 5.53 -8.86 1.26
N THR A 176 5.59 -7.61 1.75
CA THR A 176 6.11 -7.29 3.09
C THR A 176 5.19 -7.79 4.21
N VAL A 177 3.87 -7.65 4.06
CA VAL A 177 2.92 -8.04 5.11
C VAL A 177 2.81 -9.57 5.23
N PRO A 178 2.66 -10.35 4.14
CA PRO A 178 2.68 -11.82 4.23
C PRO A 178 4.00 -12.38 4.75
N ALA A 179 5.14 -11.80 4.36
CA ALA A 179 6.45 -12.22 4.88
C ALA A 179 6.52 -12.09 6.41
N ALA A 180 5.87 -11.08 6.98
CA ALA A 180 5.80 -10.85 8.42
C ALA A 180 4.69 -11.66 9.15
N GLY A 181 3.92 -12.48 8.43
CA GLY A 181 2.84 -13.31 8.97
C GLY A 181 1.43 -12.69 8.92
N GLY A 182 1.28 -11.55 8.23
CA GLY A 182 0.00 -10.90 8.01
C GLY A 182 -0.71 -11.31 6.71
N ALA A 183 -1.74 -10.55 6.35
CA ALA A 183 -2.47 -10.72 5.10
C ALA A 183 -2.79 -9.38 4.45
N VAL A 184 -2.88 -9.37 3.11
CA VAL A 184 -3.38 -8.23 2.33
C VAL A 184 -4.48 -8.73 1.41
N ILE A 185 -5.66 -8.13 1.49
CA ILE A 185 -6.85 -8.51 0.71
C ILE A 185 -7.61 -7.28 0.23
N ASP A 186 -8.50 -7.44 -0.74
CA ASP A 186 -9.58 -6.48 -1.00
C ASP A 186 -10.79 -6.80 -0.11
N ALA A 187 -11.44 -5.78 0.43
CA ALA A 187 -12.61 -5.93 1.30
C ALA A 187 -13.78 -6.69 0.65
N ARG A 188 -13.88 -6.69 -0.69
CA ARG A 188 -14.92 -7.42 -1.45
C ARG A 188 -14.42 -8.76 -2.00
N GLY A 189 -13.21 -9.18 -1.64
CA GLY A 189 -12.59 -10.41 -2.13
C GLY A 189 -12.14 -10.36 -3.59
N ARG A 190 -12.04 -9.18 -4.21
CA ARG A 190 -11.48 -9.06 -5.57
C ARG A 190 -9.98 -9.41 -5.55
N PRO A 191 -9.46 -10.09 -6.58
CA PRO A 191 -8.03 -10.36 -6.67
C PRO A 191 -7.24 -9.04 -6.80
N LEU A 192 -6.11 -8.97 -6.09
CA LEU A 192 -5.15 -7.87 -6.19
C LEU A 192 -4.15 -8.23 -7.31
N GLU A 193 -4.48 -7.83 -8.53
CA GLU A 193 -3.72 -8.17 -9.75
C GLU A 193 -2.79 -7.03 -10.14
N PHE A 194 -1.60 -7.37 -10.64
CA PHE A 194 -0.72 -6.42 -11.32
C PHE A 194 -1.19 -6.20 -12.75
N ASP A 195 -2.17 -5.32 -12.90
CA ASP A 195 -2.66 -4.84 -14.18
C ASP A 195 -2.03 -3.47 -14.49
N PRO A 196 -1.50 -3.23 -15.71
CA PRO A 196 -1.06 -1.89 -16.14
C PRO A 196 -2.19 -0.86 -16.20
N ASP A 197 -3.45 -1.27 -16.14
CA ASP A 197 -4.62 -0.39 -16.03
C ASP A 197 -4.70 0.28 -14.65
N LEU A 198 -4.14 1.48 -14.57
CA LEU A 198 -4.20 2.35 -13.40
C LEU A 198 -5.59 2.93 -13.12
N THR A 199 -6.65 2.58 -13.86
CA THR A 199 -8.04 2.93 -13.51
C THR A 199 -8.67 1.95 -12.52
N ARG A 200 -8.09 0.75 -12.36
CA ARG A 200 -8.57 -0.23 -11.38
C ARG A 200 -8.41 0.31 -9.96
N ARG A 201 -9.40 0.00 -9.12
CA ARG A 201 -9.45 0.44 -7.73
C ARG A 201 -9.90 -0.69 -6.82
N TRP A 202 -9.34 -0.71 -5.62
CA TRP A 202 -9.62 -1.67 -4.57
C TRP A 202 -9.92 -0.96 -3.25
N SER A 203 -10.61 -1.68 -2.38
CA SER A 203 -10.70 -1.37 -0.96
C SER A 203 -9.76 -2.29 -0.20
N GLY A 204 -8.47 -1.99 -0.31
CA GLY A 204 -7.41 -2.81 0.26
C GLY A 204 -7.41 -2.79 1.79
N ILE A 205 -7.08 -3.95 2.36
CA ILE A 205 -6.90 -4.20 3.80
C ILE A 205 -5.53 -4.85 3.96
N ALA A 206 -4.70 -4.32 4.84
CA ALA A 206 -3.51 -4.99 5.35
C ALA A 206 -3.72 -5.28 6.84
N ALA A 207 -3.59 -6.54 7.26
CA ALA A 207 -3.92 -6.94 8.62
C ALA A 207 -2.87 -7.90 9.22
N ALA A 208 -2.77 -7.86 10.54
CA ALA A 208 -1.82 -8.67 11.30
C ALA A 208 -2.02 -10.18 11.13
N THR A 209 -3.22 -10.63 10.77
CA THR A 209 -3.53 -12.03 10.45
C THR A 209 -4.59 -12.10 9.35
N PRO A 210 -4.70 -13.21 8.60
CA PRO A 210 -5.82 -13.46 7.69
C PRO A 210 -7.19 -13.33 8.38
N ARG A 211 -7.30 -13.84 9.61
CA ARG A 211 -8.55 -13.77 10.39
C ARG A 211 -8.97 -12.34 10.72
N LEU A 212 -8.02 -11.46 11.02
CA LEU A 212 -8.33 -10.04 11.22
C LEU A 212 -8.70 -9.36 9.90
N ALA A 213 -8.08 -9.73 8.78
CA ALA A 213 -8.45 -9.21 7.47
C ALA A 213 -9.92 -9.55 7.15
N ASP A 214 -10.33 -10.80 7.41
CA ASP A 214 -11.70 -11.26 7.18
C ASP A 214 -12.71 -10.57 8.11
N ASP A 215 -12.40 -10.40 9.41
CA ASP A 215 -13.26 -9.69 10.36
C ASP A 215 -13.39 -8.19 10.01
N LEU A 216 -12.32 -7.56 9.52
CA LEU A 216 -12.36 -6.20 8.99
C LEU A 216 -13.22 -6.10 7.73
N ALA A 217 -13.04 -7.01 6.78
CA ALA A 217 -13.84 -7.04 5.55
C ALA A 217 -15.33 -7.18 5.88
N ALA A 218 -15.70 -8.12 6.77
CA ALA A 218 -17.07 -8.27 7.24
C ALA A 218 -17.62 -6.99 7.89
N THR A 219 -16.82 -6.35 8.75
CA THR A 219 -17.21 -5.07 9.40
C THR A 219 -17.45 -3.96 8.37
N ILE A 220 -16.58 -3.86 7.37
CA ILE A 220 -16.66 -2.86 6.31
C ILE A 220 -17.90 -3.10 5.45
N LEU A 221 -18.22 -4.35 5.12
CA LEU A 221 -19.35 -4.67 4.26
C LEU A 221 -20.72 -4.57 4.96
N GLY A 222 -20.76 -4.72 6.29
CA GLY A 222 -21.99 -4.61 7.08
C GLY A 222 -22.72 -5.93 7.19
#